data_AF-A0A3D4W5W4-F1
#
_entry.id   AF-A0A3D4W5W4-F1
#
_cell.length_a   1.000
_cell.length_b   1.000
_cell.length_c   1.000
_cell.angle_alpha   90.00
_cell.angle_beta   90.00
_cell.angle_gamma   90.00
#
_symmetry.space_group_name_H-M   'P 1'
#
loop_
_entity.id
_entity.type
_entity.pdbx_description
1 polymer ?
#
loop_
_entity_poly.entity_id
_entity_poly.type
_entity_poly.pdbx_seq_one_letter_code
_entity_poly.pdbx_strand_id
1 'polypeptide(L)'
;NYYPQDIELIAEGSHLSVRKNYCAAFSVEHKGEEQLCIVAELQRTFLRRPDTAAITESIAEAVAGEFEIRPWKVILIKTGSLEKTSSGKIMRRAAKEALLSGTLEIIAQKQFEQESLPADYPLPETGSLSEFMINWASGRLNGGMPVDRNKPLVSYGLDSIRAVELSDETSRIFGFEWPPYLFFEGLTIAEMAEEGEKLMKKG
;
A
#
# COMPACT_ATOMS: atom_id res chain seq x y z
N ASN A 1 9.15 -10.00 1.81
CA ASN A 1 9.00 -10.15 3.27
C ASN A 1 9.60 -8.95 3.95
N TYR A 2 8.77 -8.04 4.45
CA TYR A 2 9.21 -6.86 5.18
C TYR A 2 9.15 -7.15 6.67
N TYR A 3 10.29 -7.07 7.37
CA TYR A 3 10.30 -7.29 8.80
C TYR A 3 9.93 -5.98 9.51
N PRO A 4 8.93 -6.00 10.43
CA PRO A 4 8.53 -4.80 11.15
C PRO A 4 9.66 -4.11 11.91
N GLN A 5 10.67 -4.86 12.36
CA GLN A 5 11.84 -4.33 13.07
C GLN A 5 12.70 -3.44 12.17
N ASP A 6 12.83 -3.79 10.89
CA ASP A 6 13.62 -3.02 9.94
C ASP A 6 12.90 -1.73 9.57
N ILE A 7 11.58 -1.80 9.38
CA ILE A 7 10.71 -0.62 9.15
C ILE A 7 10.81 0.35 10.34
N GLU A 8 10.74 -0.18 11.57
CA GLU A 8 10.87 0.63 12.79
C GLU A 8 12.24 1.30 12.87
N LEU A 9 13.32 0.60 12.54
CA LEU A 9 14.66 1.17 12.54
C LEU A 9 14.80 2.33 11.56
N ILE A 10 14.24 2.21 10.35
CA ILE A 10 14.22 3.28 9.35
C ILE A 10 13.36 4.45 9.81
N ALA A 11 12.16 4.19 10.34
CA ALA A 11 11.29 5.22 10.88
C ALA A 11 11.96 6.00 12.03
N GLU A 12 12.71 5.33 12.90
CA GLU A 12 13.47 5.96 13.98
C GLU A 12 14.61 6.86 13.48
N GLY A 13 15.23 6.49 12.37
CA GLY A 13 16.31 7.25 11.73
C GLY A 13 15.83 8.43 10.89
N SER A 14 14.53 8.48 10.54
CA SER A 14 13.98 9.46 9.60
C SER A 14 14.08 10.90 10.09
N HIS A 15 13.84 11.16 11.38
CA HIS A 15 13.78 12.52 11.91
C HIS A 15 14.28 12.61 13.36
N LEU A 16 15.03 13.67 13.69
CA LEU A 16 15.67 13.86 15.01
C LEU A 16 14.68 13.90 16.20
N SER A 17 13.44 14.28 15.94
CA SER A 17 12.39 14.32 16.96
C SER A 17 11.83 12.94 17.31
N VAL A 18 12.05 11.93 16.47
CA VAL A 18 11.57 10.57 16.72
C VAL A 18 12.47 9.93 17.79
N ARG A 19 11.85 9.22 18.72
CA ARG A 19 12.56 8.56 19.80
C ARG A 19 13.02 7.18 19.34
N LYS A 20 14.33 6.95 19.41
CA LYS A 20 14.94 5.65 19.08
C LYS A 20 14.45 4.53 19.98
N ASN A 21 14.22 3.34 19.43
CA ASN A 21 13.60 2.16 20.03
C ASN A 21 12.16 2.35 20.51
N TYR A 22 11.43 3.31 19.94
CA TYR A 22 10.03 3.64 20.22
C TYR A 22 9.23 3.93 18.93
N CYS A 23 9.47 3.12 17.90
CA CYS A 23 8.55 2.98 16.79
C CYS A 23 7.89 1.60 16.81
N ALA A 24 6.64 1.52 16.35
CA ALA A 24 5.91 0.26 16.16
C ALA A 24 5.34 0.24 14.74
N ALA A 25 5.75 -0.74 13.94
CA ALA A 25 5.20 -0.99 12.61
C ALA A 25 4.27 -2.21 12.66
N PHE A 26 3.06 -2.10 12.10
CA PHE A 26 2.09 -3.20 12.05
C PHE A 26 1.06 -3.02 10.93
N SER A 27 0.48 -4.12 10.45
CA SER A 27 -0.64 -4.07 9.51
C SER A 27 -1.97 -3.82 10.23
N VAL A 28 -2.86 -3.05 9.60
CA VAL A 28 -4.28 -2.95 9.94
C VAL A 28 -5.10 -3.33 8.71
N GLU A 29 -6.26 -3.93 8.91
CA GLU A 29 -7.16 -4.25 7.80
C GLU A 29 -7.99 -3.00 7.44
N HIS A 30 -7.99 -2.61 6.18
CA HIS A 30 -8.83 -1.54 5.65
C HIS A 30 -9.36 -1.95 4.29
N LYS A 31 -10.70 -1.95 4.13
CA LYS A 31 -11.38 -2.38 2.89
C LYS A 31 -10.95 -3.79 2.40
N GLY A 32 -10.63 -4.70 3.33
CA GLY A 32 -10.20 -6.07 3.01
C GLY A 32 -8.72 -6.21 2.65
N GLU A 33 -7.94 -5.12 2.70
CA GLU A 33 -6.50 -5.13 2.43
C GLU A 33 -5.68 -4.83 3.69
N GLU A 34 -4.49 -5.43 3.79
CA GLU A 34 -3.53 -5.12 4.84
C GLU A 34 -2.78 -3.81 4.54
N GLN A 35 -2.88 -2.87 5.47
CA GLN A 35 -2.33 -1.52 5.36
C GLN A 35 -1.25 -1.29 6.41
N LEU A 36 -0.08 -0.79 6.00
CA LEU A 36 1.03 -0.50 6.91
C LEU A 36 0.73 0.75 7.76
N CYS A 37 0.67 0.57 9.08
CA CYS A 37 0.66 1.64 10.06
C CYS A 37 2.01 1.74 10.77
N ILE A 38 2.44 2.98 11.03
CA ILE A 38 3.60 3.28 11.87
C ILE A 38 3.16 4.19 13.00
N VAL A 39 3.43 3.76 14.24
CA VAL A 39 3.31 4.60 15.43
C VAL A 39 4.71 4.99 15.88
N ALA A 40 4.98 6.29 15.97
CA ALA A 40 6.28 6.82 16.36
C ALA A 40 6.15 7.73 17.58
N GLU A 41 6.93 7.42 18.61
CA GLU A 41 6.99 8.25 19.81
C GLU A 41 7.92 9.46 19.60
N LEU A 42 7.46 10.66 19.96
CA LEU A 42 8.31 11.84 19.90
C LEU A 42 9.14 12.02 21.18
N GLN A 43 10.35 12.53 21.02
CA GLN A 43 11.21 12.95 22.12
C GLN A 43 10.61 14.15 22.86
N ARG A 44 10.71 14.15 24.19
CA ARG A 44 10.11 15.16 25.07
C ARG A 44 10.52 16.60 24.75
N THR A 45 11.76 16.79 24.28
CA THR A 45 12.33 18.08 23.87
C THR A 45 11.62 18.70 22.68
N PHE A 46 11.01 17.90 21.80
CA PHE A 46 10.34 18.34 20.59
C PHE A 46 8.81 18.49 20.75
N LEU A 47 8.25 18.18 21.93
CA LEU A 47 6.80 18.21 22.17
C LEU A 47 6.18 19.61 22.24
N ARG A 48 6.97 20.68 22.43
CA ARG A 48 6.41 22.02 22.67
C ARG A 48 5.77 22.64 21.43
N ARG A 49 6.41 22.45 20.26
CA ARG A 49 5.93 22.88 18.93
C ARG A 49 6.54 21.97 17.84
N PRO A 50 6.14 20.69 17.77
CA PRO A 50 6.63 19.79 16.73
C PRO A 50 6.08 20.22 15.36
N ASP A 51 6.92 20.21 14.34
CA ASP A 51 6.47 20.27 12.95
C ASP A 51 5.96 18.88 12.54
N THR A 52 4.74 18.58 12.96
CA THR A 52 4.18 17.23 12.80
C THR A 52 4.03 16.82 11.34
N ALA A 53 3.77 17.78 10.45
CA ALA A 53 3.69 17.52 9.02
C ALA A 53 5.04 17.05 8.47
N ALA A 54 6.11 17.80 8.73
CA ALA A 54 7.46 17.43 8.30
C ALA A 54 7.91 16.08 8.89
N ILE A 55 7.60 15.82 10.17
CA ILE A 55 7.94 14.55 10.81
C ILE A 55 7.21 13.37 10.16
N THR A 56 5.88 13.49 9.94
CA THR A 56 5.11 12.41 9.31
C THR A 56 5.57 12.14 7.87
N GLU A 57 5.89 13.19 7.11
CA GLU A 57 6.38 13.03 5.74
C GLU A 57 7.75 12.37 5.71
N SER A 58 8.66 12.82 6.56
CA SER A 58 10.01 12.26 6.67
C SER A 58 10.00 10.76 7.01
N ILE A 59 9.12 10.32 7.92
CA ILE A 59 8.93 8.89 8.21
C ILE A 59 8.43 8.15 6.96
N ALA A 60 7.41 8.69 6.29
CA ALA A 60 6.81 8.03 5.13
C ALA A 60 7.78 7.93 3.95
N GLU A 61 8.54 8.99 3.66
CA GLU A 61 9.56 9.02 2.61
C GLU A 61 10.71 8.05 2.90
N ALA A 62 11.21 8.01 4.14
CA ALA A 62 12.29 7.11 4.52
C ALA A 62 11.89 5.64 4.35
N VAL A 63 10.68 5.29 4.79
CA VAL A 63 10.17 3.91 4.67
C VAL A 63 9.86 3.56 3.21
N ALA A 64 9.26 4.48 2.45
CA ALA A 64 9.01 4.27 1.03
C ALA A 64 10.31 4.11 0.23
N GLY A 65 11.34 4.91 0.53
CA GLY A 65 12.63 4.86 -0.15
C GLY A 65 13.42 3.58 0.10
N GLU A 66 13.34 3.01 1.30
CA GLU A 66 14.06 1.78 1.64
C GLU A 66 13.28 0.51 1.26
N PHE A 67 11.96 0.51 1.44
CA PHE A 67 11.14 -0.70 1.33
C PHE A 67 10.20 -0.71 0.12
N GLU A 68 10.17 0.35 -0.70
CA GLU A 68 9.22 0.54 -1.80
C GLU A 68 7.74 0.43 -1.34
N ILE A 69 7.49 0.65 -0.05
CA ILE A 69 6.17 0.65 0.56
C ILE A 69 5.98 1.95 1.31
N ARG A 70 4.99 2.74 0.88
CA ARG A 70 4.57 3.92 1.65
C ARG A 70 3.63 3.50 2.78
N PRO A 71 3.87 3.93 4.03
CA PRO A 71 2.93 3.71 5.12
C PRO A 71 1.56 4.31 4.78
N TRP A 72 0.49 3.55 4.99
CA TRP A 72 -0.88 4.07 4.88
C TRP A 72 -1.16 5.14 5.93
N LYS A 73 -0.60 4.97 7.12
CA LYS A 73 -0.79 5.93 8.21
C LYS A 73 0.44 6.02 9.11
N VAL A 74 0.83 7.25 9.42
CA VAL A 74 1.84 7.57 10.43
C VAL A 74 1.17 8.30 11.59
N ILE A 75 1.38 7.81 12.80
CA ILE A 75 0.81 8.32 14.04
C ILE A 75 1.94 8.76 14.96
N LEU A 76 1.97 10.04 15.32
CA LEU A 76 2.91 10.60 16.27
C LEU A 76 2.27 10.65 17.65
N ILE A 77 2.94 10.10 18.66
CA ILE A 77 2.42 10.02 20.03
C ILE A 77 3.36 10.67 21.04
N LYS A 78 2.83 10.99 22.22
CA LYS A 78 3.62 11.49 23.34
C LYS A 78 4.58 10.43 23.90
N THR A 79 5.63 10.94 24.54
CA THR A 79 6.63 10.11 25.22
C THR A 79 6.00 9.23 26.30
N GLY A 80 6.34 7.94 26.34
CA GLY A 80 5.90 6.99 27.36
C GLY A 80 4.59 6.26 27.06
N SER A 81 4.05 6.41 25.85
CA SER A 81 2.77 5.81 25.47
C SER A 81 2.92 4.46 24.74
N LEU A 82 4.12 4.10 24.26
CA LEU A 82 4.38 2.77 23.69
C LEU A 82 4.84 1.77 24.74
N GLU A 83 4.11 0.66 24.84
CA GLU A 83 4.46 -0.46 25.71
C GLU A 83 5.62 -1.30 25.16
N LYS A 84 6.44 -1.79 26.09
CA LYS A 84 7.59 -2.65 25.81
C LYS A 84 7.55 -3.89 26.70
N THR A 85 8.08 -4.99 26.20
CA THR A 85 8.34 -6.18 27.02
C THR A 85 9.36 -5.87 28.09
N SER A 86 9.46 -6.74 29.11
CA SER A 86 10.52 -6.68 30.14
C SER A 86 11.94 -6.71 29.54
N SER A 87 12.11 -7.30 28.35
CA SER A 87 13.35 -7.32 27.57
C SER A 87 13.58 -6.08 26.71
N GLY A 88 12.68 -5.09 26.75
CA GLY A 88 12.81 -3.84 26.01
C GLY A 88 12.43 -3.94 24.53
N LYS A 89 11.68 -4.96 24.09
CA LYS A 89 11.15 -5.04 22.72
C LYS A 89 9.80 -4.32 22.63
N ILE A 90 9.54 -3.68 21.49
CA ILE A 90 8.25 -3.00 21.24
C ILE A 90 7.11 -4.02 21.17
N MET A 91 6.02 -3.74 21.89
CA MET A 91 4.80 -4.55 21.86
C MET A 91 3.85 -4.07 20.77
N ARG A 92 4.14 -4.41 19.50
CA ARG A 92 3.33 -4.03 18.32
C ARG A 92 1.83 -4.33 18.46
N ARG A 93 1.51 -5.49 19.06
CA ARG A 93 0.11 -5.89 19.29
C ARG A 93 -0.60 -4.91 20.23
N ALA A 94 0.06 -4.52 21.34
CA ALA A 94 -0.49 -3.53 22.26
C ALA A 94 -0.62 -2.15 21.59
N ALA A 95 0.36 -1.75 20.76
CA ALA A 95 0.27 -0.50 19.99
C ALA A 95 -0.90 -0.51 18.99
N LYS A 96 -1.11 -1.62 18.27
CA LYS A 96 -2.26 -1.81 17.37
C LYS A 96 -3.58 -1.77 18.13
N GLU A 97 -3.70 -2.51 19.23
CA GLU A 97 -4.89 -2.51 20.09
C GLU A 97 -5.17 -1.11 20.66
N ALA A 98 -4.13 -0.39 21.10
CA ALA A 98 -4.26 0.97 21.62
C ALA A 98 -4.70 1.97 20.54
N LEU A 99 -4.21 1.82 19.30
CA LEU A 99 -4.66 2.62 18.16
C LEU A 99 -6.13 2.37 17.85
N LEU A 100 -6.53 1.10 17.75
CA LEU A 100 -7.91 0.70 17.38
C LEU A 100 -8.93 1.04 18.48
N SER A 101 -8.51 1.00 19.74
CA SER A 101 -9.35 1.38 20.89
C SER A 101 -9.34 2.89 21.18
N GLY A 102 -8.52 3.68 20.48
CA GLY A 102 -8.42 5.13 20.68
C GLY A 102 -7.75 5.54 22.01
N THR A 103 -6.93 4.67 22.60
CA THR A 103 -6.28 4.90 23.90
C THR A 103 -4.86 5.48 23.78
N LEU A 104 -4.31 5.59 22.56
CA LEU A 104 -3.03 6.25 22.32
C LEU A 104 -3.11 7.77 22.56
N GLU A 105 -2.09 8.32 23.22
CA GLU A 105 -1.92 9.77 23.34
C GLU A 105 -1.35 10.37 22.04
N ILE A 106 -2.22 10.52 21.05
CA ILE A 106 -1.89 11.04 19.72
C ILE A 106 -1.61 12.55 19.79
N ILE A 107 -0.46 12.96 19.24
CA ILE A 107 -0.09 14.36 18.99
C ILE A 107 -0.60 14.77 17.61
N ALA A 108 -0.35 13.92 16.61
CA ALA A 108 -0.78 14.10 15.23
C ALA A 108 -0.82 12.77 14.52
N GLN A 109 -1.58 12.70 13.44
CA GLN A 109 -1.60 11.56 12.54
C GLN A 109 -1.77 12.07 11.11
N LYS A 110 -1.10 11.41 10.17
CA LYS A 110 -1.28 11.63 8.74
C LYS A 110 -1.61 10.30 8.10
N GLN A 111 -2.75 10.28 7.41
CA GLN A 111 -3.07 9.21 6.49
C GLN A 111 -2.51 9.60 5.13
N PHE A 112 -1.75 8.70 4.53
CA PHE A 112 -1.28 8.83 3.17
C PHE A 112 -2.27 8.10 2.30
N GLU A 113 -2.68 8.74 1.22
CA GLU A 113 -3.34 8.04 0.15
C GLU A 113 -2.32 7.02 -0.36
N GLN A 114 -2.57 5.74 -0.10
CA GLN A 114 -2.08 4.75 -1.04
C GLN A 114 -2.69 5.14 -2.38
N GLU A 115 -1.89 5.12 -3.44
CA GLU A 115 -2.37 5.19 -4.82
C GLU A 115 -3.21 3.93 -5.11
N SER A 116 -4.31 3.79 -4.40
CA SER A 116 -5.49 3.14 -4.90
C SER A 116 -6.04 4.10 -5.93
N LEU A 117 -5.97 3.73 -7.21
CA LEU A 117 -6.78 4.43 -8.21
C LEU A 117 -8.20 4.48 -7.65
N PRO A 118 -8.90 5.62 -7.83
CA PRO A 118 -10.24 5.79 -7.30
C PRO A 118 -11.08 4.56 -7.65
N ALA A 119 -11.83 4.04 -6.67
CA ALA A 119 -12.84 3.01 -6.91
C ALA A 119 -13.86 3.45 -7.98
N ASP A 120 -13.95 4.77 -8.22
CA ASP A 120 -14.67 5.44 -9.30
C ASP A 120 -13.78 5.75 -10.52
N TYR A 121 -12.78 4.92 -10.84
CA TYR A 121 -12.24 4.96 -12.20
C TYR A 121 -13.41 4.58 -13.10
N PRO A 122 -13.92 5.48 -13.96
CA PRO A 122 -15.09 5.16 -14.76
C PRO A 122 -14.71 3.94 -15.59
N LEU A 123 -15.34 2.81 -15.27
CA LEU A 123 -15.39 1.69 -16.19
C LEU A 123 -15.87 2.30 -17.49
N PRO A 124 -15.11 2.20 -18.59
CA PRO A 124 -15.58 2.74 -19.84
C PRO A 124 -16.94 2.08 -20.12
N GLU A 125 -18.02 2.86 -20.06
CA GLU A 125 -19.41 2.36 -20.19
C GLU A 125 -19.61 1.61 -21.52
N THR A 126 -18.65 1.73 -22.45
CA THR A 126 -18.61 1.11 -23.78
C THR A 126 -17.21 0.64 -24.20
N GLY A 127 -16.30 0.35 -23.26
CA GLY A 127 -14.91 0.00 -23.59
C GLY A 127 -14.70 -1.48 -23.89
N SER A 128 -13.86 -1.78 -24.87
CA SER A 128 -13.38 -3.16 -25.10
C SER A 128 -12.54 -3.65 -23.91
N LEU A 129 -12.46 -4.98 -23.72
CA LEU A 129 -11.57 -5.58 -22.72
C LEU A 129 -10.11 -5.12 -22.92
N SER A 130 -9.70 -4.91 -24.17
CA SER A 130 -8.37 -4.38 -24.51
C SER A 130 -8.15 -2.97 -23.95
N GLU A 131 -9.11 -2.06 -24.11
CA GLU A 131 -9.01 -0.69 -23.59
C GLU A 131 -9.00 -0.68 -22.06
N PHE A 132 -9.81 -1.52 -21.44
CA PHE A 132 -9.79 -1.71 -19.98
C PHE A 132 -8.39 -2.14 -19.51
N MET A 133 -7.82 -3.19 -20.11
CA MET A 133 -6.49 -3.68 -19.73
C MET A 133 -5.39 -2.65 -19.96
N ILE A 134 -5.47 -1.85 -21.03
CA ILE A 134 -4.51 -0.76 -21.30
C ILE A 134 -4.59 0.32 -20.23
N ASN A 135 -5.81 0.78 -19.90
CA ASN A 135 -6.02 1.82 -18.89
C ASN A 135 -5.61 1.32 -17.49
N TRP A 136 -5.98 0.08 -17.17
CA TRP A 136 -5.60 -0.56 -15.93
C TRP A 136 -4.08 -0.66 -15.80
N ALA A 137 -3.39 -1.17 -16.82
CA ALA A 137 -1.93 -1.27 -16.82
C ALA A 137 -1.26 0.11 -16.75
N SER A 138 -1.79 1.10 -17.47
CA SER A 138 -1.28 2.47 -17.44
C SER A 138 -1.32 3.02 -16.02
N GLY A 139 -2.48 2.97 -15.35
CA GLY A 139 -2.66 3.53 -14.02
C GLY A 139 -2.01 2.72 -12.90
N ARG A 140 -2.03 1.38 -12.98
CA ARG A 140 -1.60 0.49 -11.88
C ARG A 140 -0.16 0.00 -11.98
N LEU A 141 0.39 -0.07 -13.19
CA LEU A 141 1.72 -0.64 -13.44
C LEU A 141 2.71 0.42 -13.95
N ASN A 142 2.24 1.42 -14.70
CA ASN A 142 3.10 2.35 -15.43
C ASN A 142 2.97 3.82 -14.98
N GLY A 143 2.47 4.08 -13.77
CA GLY A 143 2.40 5.43 -13.18
C GLY A 143 1.58 6.43 -14.01
N GLY A 144 0.55 5.96 -14.72
CA GLY A 144 -0.29 6.77 -15.62
C GLY A 144 0.31 7.04 -17.00
N MET A 145 1.50 6.50 -17.32
CA MET A 145 2.09 6.64 -18.66
C MET A 145 1.46 5.68 -19.68
N PRO A 146 1.46 6.03 -20.99
CA PRO A 146 0.92 5.16 -22.03
C PRO A 146 1.54 3.77 -22.05
N VAL A 147 0.70 2.77 -22.35
CA VAL A 147 1.07 1.35 -22.43
C VAL A 147 0.90 0.87 -23.88
N ASP A 148 1.84 0.06 -24.35
CA ASP A 148 1.81 -0.56 -25.68
C ASP A 148 1.05 -1.89 -25.60
N ARG A 149 -0.08 -1.96 -26.31
CA ARG A 149 -0.94 -3.16 -26.32
C ARG A 149 -0.25 -4.41 -26.88
N ASN A 150 0.84 -4.24 -27.63
CA ASN A 150 1.62 -5.34 -28.19
C ASN A 150 2.75 -5.79 -27.25
N LYS A 151 2.74 -5.34 -25.99
CA LYS A 151 3.66 -5.81 -24.95
C LYS A 151 2.92 -6.59 -23.86
N PRO A 152 3.58 -7.56 -23.22
CA PRO A 152 3.02 -8.26 -22.06
C PRO A 152 2.90 -7.35 -20.84
N LEU A 153 1.90 -7.61 -19.99
CA LEU A 153 1.71 -6.90 -18.72
C LEU A 153 2.94 -6.99 -17.80
N VAL A 154 3.64 -8.13 -17.81
CA VAL A 154 4.88 -8.33 -17.04
C VAL A 154 6.00 -7.34 -17.40
N SER A 155 5.98 -6.78 -18.62
CA SER A 155 6.96 -5.75 -19.01
C SER A 155 6.76 -4.40 -18.31
N TYR A 156 5.60 -4.21 -17.67
CA TYR A 156 5.25 -3.04 -16.89
C TYR A 156 5.34 -3.29 -15.37
N GLY A 157 5.85 -4.45 -14.93
CA GLY A 157 5.98 -4.75 -13.50
C GLY A 157 4.77 -5.44 -12.89
N LEU A 158 3.97 -6.17 -13.69
CA LEU A 158 2.92 -7.03 -13.15
C LEU A 158 3.54 -8.11 -12.21
N ASP A 159 3.05 -8.15 -10.98
CA ASP A 159 3.36 -9.19 -9.99
C ASP A 159 2.13 -10.07 -9.67
N SER A 160 2.30 -11.04 -8.77
CA SER A 160 1.22 -11.98 -8.42
C SER A 160 0.03 -11.34 -7.71
N ILE A 161 0.23 -10.25 -6.96
CA ILE A 161 -0.87 -9.55 -6.27
C ILE A 161 -1.68 -8.80 -7.31
N ARG A 162 -1.01 -8.03 -8.16
CA ARG A 162 -1.62 -7.30 -9.29
C ARG A 162 -2.33 -8.21 -10.28
N ALA A 163 -1.82 -9.41 -10.51
CA ALA A 163 -2.48 -10.42 -11.34
C ALA A 163 -3.83 -10.90 -10.76
N VAL A 164 -3.91 -11.07 -9.44
CA VAL A 164 -5.17 -11.43 -8.76
C VAL A 164 -6.16 -10.26 -8.81
N GLU A 165 -5.70 -9.04 -8.57
CA GLU A 165 -6.53 -7.82 -8.68
C GLU A 165 -7.15 -7.69 -10.08
N LEU A 166 -6.33 -7.82 -11.13
CA LEU A 166 -6.80 -7.75 -12.52
C LEU A 166 -7.84 -8.84 -12.83
N SER A 167 -7.63 -10.06 -12.35
CA SER A 167 -8.60 -11.15 -12.54
C SER A 167 -9.95 -10.83 -11.88
N ASP A 168 -9.93 -10.41 -10.62
CA ASP A 168 -11.16 -10.07 -9.88
C ASP A 168 -11.92 -8.89 -10.53
N GLU A 169 -11.20 -7.85 -10.95
CA GLU A 169 -11.79 -6.71 -11.66
C GLU A 169 -12.41 -7.17 -12.99
N THR A 170 -11.70 -7.94 -13.81
CA THR A 170 -12.26 -8.43 -15.08
C THR A 170 -13.48 -9.32 -14.90
N SER A 171 -13.49 -10.17 -13.86
CA SER A 171 -14.65 -10.98 -13.49
C SER A 171 -15.86 -10.14 -13.13
N ARG A 172 -15.66 -9.11 -12.31
CA ARG A 172 -16.74 -8.21 -11.89
C ARG A 172 -17.32 -7.40 -13.05
N ILE A 173 -16.47 -6.94 -13.97
CA ILE A 173 -16.84 -6.02 -15.04
C ILE A 173 -17.38 -6.76 -16.26
N PHE A 174 -16.71 -7.83 -16.68
CA PHE A 174 -16.98 -8.53 -17.94
C PHE A 174 -17.62 -9.90 -17.76
N GLY A 175 -17.78 -10.38 -16.52
CA GLY A 175 -18.49 -11.62 -16.21
C GLY A 175 -17.73 -12.90 -16.54
N PHE A 176 -16.40 -12.84 -16.66
CA PHE A 176 -15.55 -14.01 -16.89
C PHE A 176 -14.29 -13.95 -16.03
N GLU A 177 -13.76 -15.12 -15.65
CA GLU A 177 -12.60 -15.20 -14.76
C GLU A 177 -11.36 -15.73 -15.50
N TRP A 178 -10.22 -15.06 -15.29
CA TRP A 178 -8.91 -15.59 -15.69
C TRP A 178 -8.19 -16.22 -14.50
N PRO A 179 -7.64 -17.43 -14.66
CA PRO A 179 -6.61 -17.89 -13.73
C PRO A 179 -5.41 -16.91 -13.72
N PRO A 180 -5.00 -16.37 -12.56
CA PRO A 180 -3.96 -15.33 -12.50
C PRO A 180 -2.60 -15.73 -13.11
N TYR A 181 -2.29 -17.03 -13.19
CA TYR A 181 -1.05 -17.49 -13.79
C TYR A 181 -0.97 -17.22 -15.31
N LEU A 182 -2.11 -17.06 -16.00
CA LEU A 182 -2.13 -16.81 -17.45
C LEU A 182 -1.45 -15.48 -17.82
N PHE A 183 -1.50 -14.47 -16.95
CA PHE A 183 -0.85 -13.18 -17.21
C PHE A 183 0.68 -13.27 -17.26
N PHE A 184 1.26 -14.38 -16.80
CA PHE A 184 2.70 -14.65 -16.82
C PHE A 184 3.14 -15.50 -18.03
N GLU A 185 2.22 -15.94 -18.89
CA GLU A 185 2.53 -16.75 -20.07
C GLU A 185 3.16 -15.95 -21.23
N GLY A 186 3.43 -14.66 -21.00
CA GLY A 186 4.09 -13.78 -21.98
C GLY A 186 3.17 -13.29 -23.09
N LEU A 187 1.86 -13.49 -22.96
CA LEU A 187 0.86 -12.94 -23.86
C LEU A 187 0.86 -11.41 -23.80
N THR A 188 0.74 -10.77 -24.95
CA THR A 188 0.53 -9.33 -25.04
C THR A 188 -0.83 -8.94 -24.50
N ILE A 189 -1.01 -7.66 -24.14
CA ILE A 189 -2.31 -7.15 -23.70
C ILE A 189 -3.39 -7.38 -24.77
N ALA A 190 -3.04 -7.24 -26.05
CA ALA A 190 -3.94 -7.51 -27.16
C ALA A 190 -4.38 -8.98 -27.23
N GLU A 191 -3.42 -9.92 -27.14
CA GLU A 191 -3.72 -11.36 -27.17
C GLU A 191 -4.52 -11.82 -25.97
N MET A 192 -4.20 -11.31 -24.77
CA MET A 192 -5.00 -11.56 -23.57
C MET A 192 -6.44 -11.11 -23.78
N ALA A 193 -6.66 -9.88 -24.25
CA ALA A 193 -8.01 -9.37 -24.49
C ALA A 193 -8.78 -10.23 -25.50
N GLU A 194 -8.15 -10.67 -26.58
CA GLU A 194 -8.78 -11.59 -27.55
C GLU A 194 -9.19 -12.92 -26.91
N GLU A 195 -8.38 -13.47 -26.01
CA GLU A 195 -8.71 -14.71 -25.31
C GLU A 195 -9.86 -14.52 -24.31
N GLY A 196 -9.86 -13.41 -23.57
CA GLY A 196 -10.97 -13.05 -22.68
C GLY A 196 -12.28 -12.86 -23.43
N GLU A 197 -12.26 -12.19 -24.58
CA GLU A 197 -13.45 -12.03 -25.43
C GLU A 197 -14.00 -13.36 -25.96
N LYS A 198 -13.15 -14.37 -26.18
CA LYS A 198 -13.61 -15.73 -26.52
C LYS A 198 -14.28 -16.42 -25.32
N LEU A 199 -13.80 -16.19 -24.11
CA LEU A 199 -14.40 -16.72 -22.88
C LEU A 199 -15.77 -16.08 -22.63
N MET A 200 -15.90 -14.77 -22.85
CA MET A 200 -17.18 -14.04 -22.75
C MET A 200 -18.25 -14.58 -23.70
N LYS A 201 -17.87 -15.06 -24.90
CA LYS A 201 -18.82 -15.62 -25.88
C LYS A 201 -19.24 -17.06 -25.58
N LYS A 202 -18.58 -17.74 -24.64
CA LYS A 202 -18.84 -19.14 -24.28
C LYS A 202 -19.69 -19.31 -23.02
N GLY A 203 -19.90 -18.23 -22.25
CA GLY A 203 -20.82 -18.17 -21.11
C GLY A 203 -22.18 -17.60 -21.49
#